data_AF-A0A4Z1HG27-F1
#
_entry.id   AF-A0A4Z1HG27-F1
#
_cell.length_a   1.000
_cell.length_b   1.000
_cell.length_c   1.000
_cell.angle_alpha   90.00
_cell.angle_beta   90.00
_cell.angle_gamma   90.00
#
_symmetry.space_group_name_H-M   'P 1'
#
loop_
_entity.id
_entity.type
_entity.pdbx_description
1 polymer ?
#
loop_
_entity_poly.entity_id
_entity_poly.type
_entity_poly.pdbx_seq_one_letter_code
_entity_poly.pdbx_strand_id
1 'polypeptide(L)'
;MSPNTPQEPGVRLTEDVAKLFTENSKEANAYSKTKAVADAAVLAANDPPDLYTATLRIPSLYGKESLSTGVLLSAIKKNQHKMQVGDNKRKFGFIFIESAAMAHILAAKALVSEANVDTNSYDENNPQTSSSGKVNGEAFFISDGVSMPYFNFARKVVAMAGHPVAENEVKAIPYKLILGFTILSEWLYWAFTFGTITPSFRQGEIEYLGLGTN
;
A
#
# COMPACT_ATOMS: atom_id res chain seq x y z
N MET A 1 -7.81 -29.84 1.71
CA MET A 1 -6.78 -28.96 1.11
C MET A 1 -6.92 -27.60 1.74
N SER A 2 -6.04 -27.24 2.68
CA SER A 2 -6.07 -25.90 3.30
C SER A 2 -5.59 -24.87 2.27
N PRO A 3 -6.42 -23.90 1.86
CA PRO A 3 -5.92 -22.69 1.23
C PRO A 3 -5.36 -21.78 2.33
N ASN A 4 -4.30 -21.03 2.03
CA ASN A 4 -3.55 -20.14 2.94
C ASN A 4 -2.35 -20.79 3.64
N THR A 5 -1.26 -20.95 2.90
CA THR A 5 0.08 -21.02 3.50
C THR A 5 0.65 -19.59 3.56
N PRO A 6 1.28 -19.18 4.69
CA PRO A 6 1.48 -17.77 5.05
C PRO A 6 2.60 -17.12 4.24
N GLN A 7 2.48 -15.81 4.00
CA GLN A 7 3.59 -15.00 3.49
C GLN A 7 4.83 -15.21 4.37
N GLU A 8 5.87 -15.84 3.83
CA GLU A 8 7.20 -16.05 4.47
C GLU A 8 8.12 -14.83 4.27
N PRO A 9 9.13 -14.59 5.13
CA PRO A 9 9.99 -13.41 5.01
C PRO A 9 10.84 -13.51 3.74
N GLY A 10 10.79 -12.50 2.87
CA GLY A 10 11.60 -12.47 1.64
C GLY A 10 10.97 -13.11 0.41
N VAL A 11 9.70 -13.52 0.46
CA VAL A 11 8.96 -13.95 -0.74
C VAL A 11 8.64 -12.71 -1.58
N ARG A 12 9.06 -12.71 -2.85
CA ARG A 12 8.64 -11.70 -3.82
C ARG A 12 7.14 -11.80 -4.00
N LEU A 13 6.42 -10.72 -3.74
CA LEU A 13 5.01 -10.61 -4.10
C LEU A 13 4.95 -10.54 -5.63
N THR A 14 4.63 -11.67 -6.25
CA THR A 14 4.33 -11.77 -7.68
C THR A 14 2.82 -11.64 -7.92
N GLU A 15 2.43 -11.33 -9.15
CA GLU A 15 1.05 -11.04 -9.54
C GLU A 15 0.10 -12.21 -9.25
N ASP A 16 0.59 -13.45 -9.30
CA ASP A 16 -0.14 -14.69 -9.06
C ASP A 16 -0.48 -14.93 -7.58
N VAL A 17 0.28 -14.34 -6.66
CA VAL A 17 0.06 -14.45 -5.21
C VAL A 17 -0.63 -13.23 -4.60
N ALA A 18 -0.74 -12.13 -5.35
CA ALA A 18 -1.35 -10.90 -4.86
C ALA A 18 -2.88 -11.00 -4.80
N LYS A 19 -3.45 -10.73 -3.62
CA LYS A 19 -4.91 -10.70 -3.43
C LYS A 19 -5.48 -9.36 -3.92
N LEU A 20 -6.18 -9.38 -5.05
CA LEU A 20 -6.90 -8.20 -5.53
C LEU A 20 -8.22 -8.03 -4.76
N PHE A 21 -8.45 -6.83 -4.25
CA PHE A 21 -9.75 -6.48 -3.68
C PHE A 21 -10.76 -6.13 -4.78
N THR A 22 -12.03 -6.30 -4.44
CA THR A 22 -13.20 -5.94 -5.26
C THR A 22 -14.19 -5.18 -4.39
N GLU A 23 -15.23 -4.59 -4.98
CA GLU A 23 -16.29 -3.91 -4.20
C GLU A 23 -16.90 -4.83 -3.12
N ASN A 24 -16.99 -6.13 -3.44
CA ASN A 24 -17.62 -7.16 -2.62
C ASN A 24 -16.67 -7.79 -1.61
N SER A 25 -15.42 -7.33 -1.54
CA SER A 25 -14.43 -7.82 -0.59
C SER A 25 -14.81 -7.43 0.84
N LYS A 26 -15.35 -8.37 1.61
CA LYS A 26 -15.81 -8.14 3.00
C LYS A 26 -14.70 -7.71 3.95
N GLU A 27 -13.47 -8.13 3.68
CA GLU A 27 -12.28 -7.83 4.49
C GLU A 27 -11.64 -6.48 4.14
N ALA A 28 -12.07 -5.83 3.05
CA ALA A 28 -11.53 -4.57 2.59
C ALA A 28 -12.25 -3.39 3.24
N ASN A 29 -11.48 -2.40 3.70
CA ASN A 29 -12.05 -1.14 4.17
C ASN A 29 -12.62 -0.31 3.00
N ALA A 30 -13.34 0.77 3.31
CA ALA A 30 -13.98 1.61 2.30
C ALA A 30 -12.98 2.19 1.27
N TYR A 31 -11.80 2.63 1.72
CA TYR A 31 -10.76 3.15 0.83
C TYR A 31 -10.23 2.08 -0.13
N SER A 32 -9.94 0.87 0.37
CA SER A 32 -9.49 -0.24 -0.45
C SER A 32 -10.53 -0.66 -1.48
N LYS A 33 -11.82 -0.63 -1.12
CA LYS A 33 -12.92 -0.91 -2.05
C LYS A 33 -13.02 0.14 -3.16
N THR A 34 -12.94 1.43 -2.82
CA THR A 34 -13.02 2.50 -3.84
C THR A 34 -11.81 2.45 -4.78
N LYS A 35 -10.61 2.15 -4.26
CA LYS A 35 -9.41 1.94 -5.08
C LYS A 35 -9.50 0.70 -5.97
N ALA A 36 -10.10 -0.39 -5.51
CA ALA A 36 -10.36 -1.57 -6.32
C ALA A 36 -11.32 -1.29 -7.50
N VAL A 37 -12.40 -0.54 -7.24
CA VAL A 37 -13.34 -0.14 -8.30
C VAL A 37 -12.65 0.79 -9.32
N ALA A 38 -11.83 1.73 -8.85
CA ALA A 38 -11.08 2.61 -9.74
C ALA A 38 -10.05 1.86 -10.60
N ASP A 39 -9.33 0.90 -10.02
CA ASP A 39 -8.38 0.01 -10.73
C ASP A 39 -9.09 -0.72 -11.89
N ALA A 40 -10.23 -1.37 -11.61
CA ALA A 40 -11.02 -2.05 -12.62
C ALA A 40 -11.55 -1.10 -13.70
N ALA A 41 -11.98 0.10 -13.32
CA ALA A 41 -12.49 1.10 -14.27
C ALA A 41 -11.40 1.62 -15.22
N VAL A 42 -10.17 1.82 -14.73
CA VAL A 42 -9.04 2.28 -15.57
C VAL A 42 -8.64 1.19 -16.57
N LEU A 43 -8.63 -0.08 -16.15
CA LEU A 43 -8.32 -1.19 -17.05
C LEU A 43 -9.41 -1.36 -18.13
N ALA A 44 -10.68 -1.26 -17.74
CA ALA A 44 -11.80 -1.36 -18.67
C ALA A 44 -11.88 -0.19 -19.67
N ALA A 45 -11.31 0.97 -19.33
CA ALA A 45 -11.28 2.14 -20.20
C ALA A 45 -10.13 2.11 -21.24
N ASN A 46 -9.25 1.12 -21.21
CA ASN A 46 -8.19 1.00 -22.22
C ASN A 46 -8.79 0.68 -23.59
N ASP A 47 -8.65 1.61 -24.53
CA ASP A 47 -9.25 1.54 -25.87
C ASP A 47 -8.30 2.13 -26.94
N PRO A 48 -7.22 1.44 -27.32
CA PRO A 48 -6.33 1.92 -28.38
C PRO A 48 -7.02 1.98 -29.75
N PRO A 49 -6.75 3.01 -30.58
CA PRO A 49 -5.73 4.05 -30.39
C PRO A 49 -6.21 5.27 -29.59
N ASP A 50 -7.47 5.31 -29.17
CA ASP A 50 -8.08 6.49 -28.55
C ASP A 50 -7.61 6.73 -27.11
N LEU A 51 -7.38 5.66 -26.34
CA LEU A 51 -6.89 5.75 -24.97
C LEU A 51 -6.03 4.55 -24.57
N TYR A 52 -4.78 4.83 -24.18
CA TYR A 52 -3.84 3.86 -23.63
C TYR A 52 -3.76 4.04 -22.12
N THR A 53 -4.14 3.02 -21.35
CA THR A 53 -4.06 3.06 -19.88
C THR A 53 -3.11 1.99 -19.35
N ALA A 54 -2.57 2.21 -18.15
CA ALA A 54 -1.90 1.20 -17.36
C ALA A 54 -2.16 1.50 -15.88
N THR A 55 -2.24 0.45 -15.05
CA THR A 55 -2.52 0.62 -13.62
C THR A 55 -1.31 0.24 -12.78
N LEU A 56 -0.88 1.13 -11.89
CA LEU A 56 0.23 0.89 -10.96
C LEU A 56 -0.30 0.68 -9.54
N ARG A 57 -0.08 -0.50 -8.98
CA ARG A 57 -0.48 -0.88 -7.64
C ARG A 57 0.71 -0.72 -6.70
N ILE A 58 0.73 0.42 -6.02
CA ILE A 58 1.87 0.87 -5.23
C ILE A 58 1.58 0.62 -3.74
N PRO A 59 2.48 -0.10 -3.03
CA PRO A 59 2.33 -0.38 -1.61
C PRO A 59 2.74 0.84 -0.77
N SER A 60 2.95 0.64 0.54
CA SER A 60 3.31 1.74 1.45
C SER A 60 4.63 2.41 1.06
N LEU A 61 4.59 3.71 0.82
CA LEU A 61 5.76 4.51 0.44
C LEU A 61 6.63 4.84 1.65
N TYR A 62 7.95 4.82 1.46
CA TYR A 62 8.92 5.34 2.41
C TYR A 62 10.03 6.15 1.72
N GLY A 63 10.75 6.94 2.51
CA GLY A 63 11.82 7.81 2.01
C GLY A 63 11.65 9.25 2.46
N LYS A 64 12.45 10.15 1.87
CA LYS A 64 12.38 11.59 2.13
C LYS A 64 10.98 12.11 1.78
N GLU A 65 10.42 12.94 2.64
CA GLU A 65 9.10 13.58 2.47
C GLU A 65 7.89 12.62 2.39
N SER A 66 8.08 11.31 2.52
CA SER A 66 6.95 10.38 2.60
C SER A 66 6.18 10.56 3.91
N LEU A 67 4.85 10.46 3.82
CA LEU A 67 3.95 10.53 4.99
C LEU A 67 4.32 9.50 6.05
N SER A 68 4.63 8.27 5.63
CA SER A 68 5.04 7.18 6.53
C SER A 68 6.28 7.55 7.36
N THR A 69 7.33 8.08 6.72
CA THR A 69 8.52 8.57 7.43
C THR A 69 8.16 9.70 8.39
N GLY A 70 7.35 10.67 7.95
CA GLY A 70 6.92 11.79 8.80
C GLY A 70 6.16 11.35 10.06
N VAL A 71 5.25 10.37 9.92
CA VAL A 71 4.52 9.77 11.04
C VAL A 71 5.47 9.08 12.02
N LEU A 72 6.43 8.28 11.52
CA LEU A 72 7.39 7.58 12.36
C LEU A 72 8.31 8.55 13.11
N LEU A 73 8.82 9.60 12.46
CA LEU A 73 9.63 10.63 13.11
C LEU A 73 8.82 11.43 14.15
N SER A 74 7.53 11.69 13.89
CA SER A 74 6.63 12.31 14.87
C SER A 74 6.44 11.41 16.11
N ALA A 75 6.34 10.09 15.91
CA ALA A 75 6.26 9.13 17.01
C ALA A 75 7.54 9.11 17.87
N ILE A 76 8.72 9.35 17.29
CA ILE A 76 9.96 9.54 18.06
C ILE A 76 9.85 10.77 18.95
N LYS A 77 9.46 11.92 18.38
CA LYS A 77 9.31 13.19 19.12
C LYS A 77 8.32 13.09 20.29
N LYS A 78 7.27 12.27 20.12
CA LYS A 78 6.26 12.01 21.16
C LYS A 78 6.63 10.88 22.14
N ASN A 79 7.81 10.27 21.99
CA ASN A 79 8.24 9.08 22.74
C ASN A 79 7.28 7.88 22.61
N GLN A 80 6.57 7.78 21.49
CA GLN A 80 5.59 6.75 21.17
C GLN A 80 6.15 5.64 20.26
N HIS A 81 7.38 5.80 19.76
CA HIS A 81 8.06 4.85 18.87
C HIS A 81 8.30 3.45 19.47
N LYS A 82 8.11 3.27 20.78
CA LYS A 82 8.18 1.97 21.48
C LYS A 82 6.82 1.27 21.58
N MET A 83 5.73 1.92 21.19
CA MET A 83 4.38 1.35 21.25
C MET A 83 4.12 0.48 20.02
N GLN A 84 3.51 -0.68 20.24
CA GLN A 84 3.09 -1.60 19.18
C GLN A 84 1.61 -1.92 19.33
N VAL A 85 0.89 -1.91 18.21
CA VAL A 85 -0.52 -2.29 18.16
C VAL A 85 -0.63 -3.71 17.60
N GLY A 86 -1.25 -4.61 18.37
CA GLY A 86 -1.41 -6.00 17.96
C GLY A 86 -0.10 -6.81 18.00
N ASP A 87 -0.12 -7.96 17.32
CA ASP A 87 0.91 -9.00 17.41
C ASP A 87 2.01 -8.88 16.34
N ASN A 88 1.94 -7.88 15.45
CA ASN A 88 2.92 -7.60 14.40
C ASN A 88 3.22 -8.83 13.51
N LYS A 89 2.23 -9.69 13.25
CA LYS A 89 2.39 -10.83 12.34
C LYS A 89 2.09 -10.52 10.88
N ARG A 90 1.23 -9.52 10.63
CA ARG A 90 0.86 -9.11 9.27
C ARG A 90 2.03 -8.44 8.57
N LYS A 91 2.24 -8.81 7.32
CA LYS A 91 3.31 -8.28 6.47
C LYS A 91 2.76 -7.25 5.51
N PHE A 92 3.63 -6.33 5.14
CA PHE A 92 3.32 -5.19 4.31
C PHE A 92 4.43 -5.07 3.26
N GLY A 93 4.05 -4.75 2.03
CA GLY A 93 4.98 -4.25 1.03
C GLY A 93 5.40 -2.83 1.35
N PHE A 94 6.67 -2.52 1.13
CA PHE A 94 7.21 -1.18 1.22
C PHE A 94 7.97 -0.85 -0.05
N ILE A 95 7.85 0.39 -0.51
CA ILE A 95 8.58 0.86 -1.68
C ILE A 95 9.19 2.24 -1.44
N PHE A 96 10.43 2.42 -1.87
CA PHE A 96 11.10 3.70 -1.83
C PHE A 96 10.42 4.70 -2.78
N ILE A 97 10.21 5.92 -2.30
CA ILE A 97 9.41 6.93 -3.01
C ILE A 97 9.97 7.27 -4.40
N GLU A 98 11.28 7.27 -4.58
CA GLU A 98 11.90 7.53 -5.88
C GLU A 98 11.73 6.33 -6.84
N SER A 99 11.78 5.09 -6.32
CA SER A 99 11.48 3.89 -7.11
C SER A 99 10.03 3.91 -7.62
N ALA A 100 9.09 4.30 -6.76
CA ALA A 100 7.69 4.46 -7.15
C ALA A 100 7.51 5.57 -8.20
N ALA A 101 8.22 6.70 -8.07
CA ALA A 101 8.20 7.76 -9.07
C ALA A 101 8.79 7.27 -10.42
N MET A 102 9.88 6.53 -10.38
CA MET A 102 10.49 5.95 -11.57
C MET A 102 9.56 4.96 -12.27
N ALA A 103 8.79 4.16 -11.52
CA ALA A 103 7.77 3.28 -12.10
C ALA A 103 6.71 4.04 -12.91
N HIS A 104 6.26 5.21 -12.43
CA HIS A 104 5.34 6.06 -13.21
C HIS A 104 5.97 6.57 -14.49
N ILE A 105 7.23 7.02 -14.43
CA ILE A 105 7.95 7.54 -15.61
C ILE A 105 8.13 6.42 -16.64
N LEU A 106 8.49 5.21 -16.20
CA LEU A 106 8.67 4.06 -17.09
C LEU A 106 7.35 3.62 -17.73
N ALA A 107 6.27 3.53 -16.95
CA ALA A 107 4.94 3.22 -17.47
C ALA A 107 4.49 4.27 -18.51
N ALA A 108 4.66 5.56 -18.21
CA ALA A 108 4.32 6.63 -19.15
C ALA A 108 5.14 6.55 -20.45
N LYS A 109 6.46 6.31 -20.35
CA LYS A 109 7.32 6.14 -21.52
C LYS A 109 6.91 4.94 -22.37
N ALA A 110 6.54 3.82 -21.75
CA ALA A 110 6.08 2.64 -22.46
C ALA A 110 4.77 2.90 -23.20
N LEU A 111 3.76 3.49 -22.53
CA LEU A 111 2.49 3.84 -23.17
C LEU A 111 2.66 4.83 -24.32
N VAL A 112 3.51 5.85 -24.15
CA VAL A 112 3.83 6.82 -25.22
C VAL A 112 4.57 6.13 -26.38
N SER A 113 5.47 5.19 -26.09
CA SER A 113 6.13 4.41 -27.14
C SER A 113 5.11 3.62 -27.94
N GLU A 114 4.17 2.94 -27.29
CA GLU A 114 3.12 2.15 -27.95
C GLU A 114 2.14 3.02 -28.76
N ALA A 115 1.80 4.20 -28.27
CA ALA A 115 0.94 5.14 -28.99
C ALA A 115 1.62 5.76 -30.23
N ASN A 116 2.96 5.87 -30.22
CA ASN A 116 3.74 6.42 -31.34
C ASN A 116 4.18 5.35 -32.35
N VAL A 117 3.98 4.06 -32.08
CA VAL A 117 4.19 3.03 -33.10
C VAL A 117 3.08 3.18 -34.12
N ASP A 118 3.43 3.65 -35.32
CA ASP A 118 2.51 3.74 -36.44
C ASP A 118 1.88 2.36 -36.68
N THR A 119 0.59 2.23 -36.39
CA THR A 119 -0.22 1.03 -36.68
C THR A 119 -0.26 0.70 -38.18
N ASN A 120 0.22 1.60 -39.03
CA ASN A 120 0.38 1.45 -40.48
C ASN A 120 1.75 0.91 -40.93
N SER A 121 2.73 0.73 -40.02
CA SER A 121 4.06 0.16 -40.34
C SER A 121 4.24 -1.24 -39.78
N TYR A 122 3.18 -2.06 -39.78
CA TYR A 122 3.30 -3.48 -39.45
C TYR A 122 4.11 -4.20 -40.53
N ASP A 123 5.43 -4.26 -40.36
CA ASP A 123 6.32 -5.07 -41.20
C ASP A 123 6.40 -6.48 -40.61
N GLU A 124 5.70 -7.41 -41.24
CA GLU A 124 5.67 -8.85 -40.90
C GLU A 124 7.09 -9.46 -40.83
N ASN A 125 8.10 -8.81 -41.43
CA ASN A 125 9.47 -9.32 -41.54
C ASN A 125 10.46 -8.70 -40.55
N ASN A 126 10.03 -7.77 -39.68
CA ASN A 126 10.91 -7.14 -38.69
C ASN A 126 10.31 -7.18 -37.26
N PRO A 127 10.48 -8.29 -36.51
CA PRO A 127 9.95 -8.44 -35.16
C PRO A 127 10.56 -7.48 -34.13
N GLN A 128 11.56 -6.67 -34.49
CA GLN A 128 12.36 -5.90 -33.54
C GLN A 128 11.70 -4.62 -33.02
N THR A 129 10.65 -4.08 -33.67
CA THR A 129 9.94 -2.87 -33.20
C THR A 129 8.93 -3.13 -32.08
N SER A 130 8.70 -4.40 -31.69
CA SER A 130 7.74 -4.81 -30.65
C SER A 130 8.40 -5.60 -29.50
N SER A 131 9.69 -5.34 -29.23
CA SER A 131 10.45 -6.06 -28.20
C SER A 131 10.26 -5.53 -26.76
N SER A 132 9.58 -4.39 -26.58
CA SER A 132 8.92 -4.07 -25.31
C SER A 132 7.54 -4.74 -25.34
N GLY A 133 7.34 -5.75 -24.50
CA GLY A 133 6.03 -6.40 -24.37
C GLY A 133 4.93 -5.37 -24.10
N LYS A 134 3.71 -5.68 -24.54
CA LYS A 134 2.51 -4.85 -24.38
C LYS A 134 2.33 -4.42 -22.91
N VAL A 135 2.23 -3.12 -22.69
CA VAL A 135 2.03 -2.48 -21.38
C VAL A 135 0.63 -1.91 -21.24
N ASN A 136 0.00 -1.49 -22.34
CA ASN A 136 -1.34 -0.90 -22.27
C ASN A 136 -2.43 -1.93 -21.89
N GLY A 137 -3.37 -1.50 -21.06
CA GLY A 137 -4.42 -2.35 -20.49
C GLY A 137 -3.94 -3.30 -19.40
N GLU A 138 -2.67 -3.24 -18.99
CA GLU A 138 -2.10 -4.09 -17.95
C GLU A 138 -2.06 -3.39 -16.58
N ALA A 139 -1.96 -4.21 -15.53
CA ALA A 139 -1.79 -3.76 -14.16
C ALA A 139 -0.51 -4.34 -13.54
N PHE A 140 0.27 -3.49 -12.87
CA PHE A 140 1.58 -3.84 -12.34
C PHE A 140 1.63 -3.61 -10.83
N PHE A 141 2.08 -4.62 -10.08
CA PHE A 141 2.45 -4.44 -8.68
C PHE A 141 3.87 -3.92 -8.61
N ILE A 142 4.05 -2.74 -8.03
CA ILE A 142 5.38 -2.15 -7.89
C ILE A 142 5.94 -2.53 -6.54
N SER A 143 7.10 -3.19 -6.53
CA SER A 143 7.68 -3.75 -5.32
C SER A 143 9.20 -3.65 -5.34
N ASP A 144 9.79 -3.28 -4.19
CA ASP A 144 11.23 -3.41 -3.96
C ASP A 144 11.63 -4.85 -3.57
N GLY A 145 10.69 -5.80 -3.61
CA GLY A 145 10.92 -7.22 -3.37
C GLY A 145 11.00 -7.61 -1.89
N VAL A 146 10.79 -6.68 -0.96
CA VAL A 146 10.90 -6.92 0.48
C VAL A 146 9.56 -6.68 1.18
N SER A 147 8.94 -7.76 1.64
CA SER A 147 7.78 -7.72 2.53
C SER A 147 8.19 -8.01 3.96
N MET A 148 7.77 -7.17 4.91
CA MET A 148 8.04 -7.37 6.33
C MET A 148 6.91 -6.86 7.21
N PRO A 149 6.85 -7.29 8.49
CA PRO A 149 5.88 -6.73 9.41
C PRO A 149 6.05 -5.22 9.62
N TYR A 150 4.92 -4.51 9.76
CA TYR A 150 4.92 -3.05 9.86
C TYR A 150 5.82 -2.53 10.99
N PHE A 151 5.73 -3.11 12.19
CA PHE A 151 6.54 -2.62 13.31
C PHE A 151 8.02 -3.01 13.17
N ASN A 152 8.35 -4.05 12.39
CA ASN A 152 9.76 -4.33 12.04
C ASN A 152 10.32 -3.23 11.13
N PHE A 153 9.53 -2.85 10.12
CA PHE A 153 9.89 -1.74 9.24
C PHE A 153 10.03 -0.42 10.03
N ALA A 154 9.03 -0.09 10.85
CA ALA A 154 9.05 1.09 11.70
C ALA A 154 10.29 1.15 12.60
N ARG A 155 10.64 0.04 13.26
CA ARG A 155 11.85 -0.04 14.10
C ARG A 155 13.14 0.17 13.31
N LYS A 156 13.23 -0.33 12.06
CA LYS A 156 14.39 -0.05 11.19
C LYS A 156 14.52 1.44 10.90
N VAL A 157 13.43 2.10 10.51
CA VAL A 157 13.44 3.54 10.22
C VAL A 157 13.83 4.34 11.47
N VAL A 158 13.25 3.99 12.63
CA VAL A 158 13.51 4.67 13.90
C VAL A 158 14.95 4.42 14.40
N ALA A 159 15.50 3.22 14.19
CA ALA A 159 16.91 2.92 14.48
C ALA A 159 17.86 3.74 13.60
N MET A 160 17.55 3.88 12.30
CA MET A 160 18.30 4.74 11.37
C MET A 160 18.24 6.22 11.76
N ALA A 161 17.17 6.65 12.44
CA ALA A 161 17.05 7.99 13.02
C ALA A 161 17.81 8.16 14.35
N GLY A 162 18.56 7.16 14.81
CA GLY A 162 19.38 7.22 16.04
C GLY A 162 18.66 6.77 17.31
N HIS A 163 17.47 6.17 17.20
CA HIS A 163 16.67 5.72 18.34
C HIS A 163 16.38 4.21 18.31
N PRO A 164 17.40 3.32 18.36
CA PRO A 164 17.14 1.88 18.33
C PRO A 164 16.24 1.45 19.49
N VAL A 165 15.28 0.56 19.22
CA VAL A 165 14.34 0.01 20.20
C VAL A 165 14.59 -1.48 20.33
N ALA A 166 14.97 -1.93 21.54
CA ALA A 166 15.15 -3.35 21.81
C ALA A 166 13.79 -4.04 22.00
N GLU A 167 13.71 -5.36 21.77
CA GLU A 167 12.44 -6.11 21.83
C GLU A 167 11.77 -6.05 23.20
N ASN A 168 12.55 -6.04 24.28
CA ASN A 168 12.06 -5.90 25.65
C ASN A 168 11.51 -4.52 25.98
N GLU A 169 11.81 -3.49 25.18
CA GLU A 169 11.27 -2.15 25.35
C GLU A 169 9.92 -1.94 24.63
N VAL A 170 9.53 -2.90 23.77
CA VAL A 170 8.30 -2.81 22.98
C VAL A 170 7.09 -3.01 23.89
N LYS A 171 6.22 -2.00 23.93
CA LYS A 171 4.94 -2.04 24.63
C LYS A 171 3.85 -2.45 23.65
N ALA A 172 3.63 -3.75 23.53
CA ALA A 172 2.56 -4.30 22.70
C ALA A 172 1.20 -4.17 23.38
N ILE A 173 0.28 -3.45 22.74
CA ILE A 173 -1.09 -3.27 23.18
C ILE A 173 -2.00 -4.12 22.28
N PRO A 174 -2.78 -5.04 22.85
CA PRO A 174 -3.75 -5.83 22.10
C PRO A 174 -4.70 -4.96 21.27
N TYR A 175 -4.88 -5.33 20.00
CA TYR A 175 -5.72 -4.59 19.05
C TYR A 175 -7.14 -4.33 19.57
N LYS A 176 -7.77 -5.35 20.18
CA LYS A 176 -9.13 -5.25 20.73
C LYS A 176 -9.26 -4.21 21.83
N LEU A 177 -8.22 -3.99 22.63
CA LEU A 177 -8.22 -3.00 23.70
C LEU A 177 -8.19 -1.57 23.12
N ILE A 178 -7.35 -1.35 22.11
CA ILE A 178 -7.28 -0.04 21.43
C ILE A 178 -8.61 0.24 20.72
N LEU A 179 -9.15 -0.74 19.99
CA LEU A 179 -10.44 -0.59 19.32
C LEU A 179 -11.56 -0.25 20.32
N GLY A 180 -11.62 -0.95 21.46
CA GLY A 180 -12.59 -0.66 22.51
C GLY A 180 -12.43 0.74 23.10
N PHE A 181 -11.20 1.18 23.39
CA PHE A 181 -10.93 2.53 23.86
C PHE A 181 -11.37 3.60 22.85
N THR A 182 -11.12 3.38 21.56
CA THR A 182 -11.48 4.35 20.52
C THR A 182 -12.98 4.45 20.34
N ILE A 183 -13.70 3.34 20.30
CA ILE A 183 -15.17 3.34 20.24
C ILE A 183 -15.72 4.10 21.45
N LEU A 184 -15.27 3.78 22.66
CA LEU A 184 -15.68 4.50 23.86
C LEU A 184 -15.38 6.00 23.78
N SER A 185 -14.19 6.39 23.28
CA SER A 185 -13.82 7.79 23.15
C SER A 185 -14.71 8.53 22.15
N GLU A 186 -15.05 7.92 21.01
CA GLU A 186 -15.96 8.51 20.04
C GLU A 186 -17.36 8.70 20.63
N TRP A 187 -17.88 7.71 21.36
CA TRP A 187 -19.16 7.82 22.07
C TRP A 187 -19.14 8.91 23.14
N LEU A 188 -18.07 9.02 23.92
CA LEU A 188 -17.94 10.06 24.94
C LEU A 188 -17.86 11.45 24.30
N TYR A 189 -17.05 11.62 23.25
CA TYR A 189 -16.98 12.90 22.53
C TYR A 189 -18.33 13.27 21.93
N TRP A 190 -19.03 12.32 21.30
CA TRP A 190 -20.37 12.56 20.78
C TRP A 190 -21.35 12.95 21.90
N ALA A 191 -21.39 12.20 23.01
CA ALA A 191 -22.33 12.42 24.11
C ALA A 191 -22.09 13.75 24.84
N PHE A 192 -20.83 14.15 25.02
CA PHE A 192 -20.48 15.36 25.77
C PHE A 192 -20.31 16.62 24.90
N THR A 193 -20.13 16.47 23.59
CA THR A 193 -19.98 17.61 22.67
C THR A 193 -21.13 17.70 21.67
N PHE A 194 -22.15 16.84 21.79
CA PHE A 194 -23.29 16.75 20.87
C PHE A 194 -22.85 16.65 19.39
N GLY A 195 -21.73 15.97 19.14
CA GLY A 195 -21.17 15.79 17.80
C GLY A 195 -20.44 17.00 17.21
N THR A 196 -20.19 18.05 17.99
CA THR A 196 -19.48 19.26 17.50
C THR A 196 -17.96 19.10 17.47
N ILE A 197 -17.40 18.17 18.27
CA ILE A 197 -15.97 17.92 18.35
C ILE A 197 -15.72 16.43 18.13
N THR A 198 -14.73 16.12 17.28
CA THR A 198 -14.32 14.73 17.04
C THR A 198 -12.97 14.43 17.68
N PRO A 199 -12.77 13.24 18.26
CA PRO A 199 -11.51 12.87 18.87
C PRO A 199 -10.38 12.80 17.83
N SER A 200 -9.14 13.01 18.28
CA SER A 200 -7.95 12.97 17.44
C SER A 200 -7.54 11.56 17.00
N PHE A 201 -8.05 10.52 17.67
CA PHE A 201 -7.85 9.10 17.34
C PHE A 201 -9.21 8.50 16.95
N ARG A 202 -9.36 8.01 15.72
CA ARG A 202 -10.65 7.49 15.21
C ARG A 202 -10.62 5.99 14.90
N GLN A 203 -11.80 5.38 14.91
CA GLN A 203 -11.97 3.95 14.62
C GLN A 203 -11.42 3.58 13.24
N GLY A 204 -11.66 4.40 12.22
CA GLY A 204 -11.21 4.13 10.85
C GLY A 204 -9.69 4.04 10.67
N GLU A 205 -8.91 4.79 11.48
CA GLU A 205 -7.44 4.73 11.44
C GLU A 205 -6.90 3.45 12.10
N ILE A 206 -7.59 2.93 13.12
CA ILE A 206 -7.21 1.69 13.80
C ILE A 206 -7.64 0.46 12.98
N GLU A 207 -8.78 0.51 12.30
CA GLU A 207 -9.16 -0.53 11.34
C GLU A 207 -8.11 -0.72 10.24
N TYR A 208 -7.47 0.36 9.78
CA TYR A 208 -6.34 0.29 8.84
C TYR A 208 -5.16 -0.52 9.40
N LEU A 209 -4.77 -0.29 10.66
CA LEU A 209 -3.69 -1.04 11.33
C LEU A 209 -4.06 -2.52 11.58
N GLY A 210 -5.34 -2.78 11.85
CA GLY A 210 -5.85 -4.13 12.13
C GLY A 210 -6.05 -4.99 10.88
N LEU A 211 -6.42 -4.38 9.75
CA LEU A 211 -6.68 -5.06 8.49
C LEU A 211 -5.40 -5.24 7.65
N GLY A 212 -4.41 -4.36 7.83
CA GLY A 212 -3.20 -4.35 7.02
C GLY A 212 -3.44 -3.96 5.57
N THR A 213 -2.37 -3.68 4.82
CA THR A 213 -2.43 -3.51 3.37
C THR A 213 -1.87 -4.78 2.75
N ASN A 214 -2.67 -5.45 1.92
CA ASN A 214 -2.21 -6.56 1.09
C ASN A 214 -1.31 -6.06 -0.02
#